data_AF-A0A946MIM2-F1
#
_entry.id   AF-A0A946MIM2-F1
#
_cell.length_a   1.000
_cell.length_b   1.000
_cell.length_c   1.000
_cell.angle_alpha   90.00
_cell.angle_beta   90.00
_cell.angle_gamma   90.00
#
_symmetry.space_group_name_H-M   'P 1'
#
loop_
_entity.id
_entity.type
_entity.pdbx_description
1 polymer ?
#
loop_
_entity_poly.entity_id
_entity_poly.type
_entity_poly.pdbx_seq_one_letter_code
_entity_poly.pdbx_strand_id
1 'polypeptide(L)'
;DSDLKWLALLALHGVNNNAKKISIKQSEEGIISVKAEYRDSQLPSPNADVAGNIFKAVKEILHIEEAKGESILALGIKDSSLDLNVSLKDKKGNKKITIKFP
;
A
#
# COMPACT_ATOMS: atom_id res chain seq x y z
N ASP A 1 7.30 7.51 -34.14
CA ASP A 1 8.44 7.18 -33.25
C ASP A 1 8.22 7.50 -31.78
N SER A 2 7.71 8.67 -31.42
CA SER A 2 7.39 9.07 -30.03
C SER A 2 6.47 8.08 -29.31
N ASP A 3 5.52 7.55 -30.04
CA ASP A 3 4.41 6.72 -29.58
C ASP A 3 4.91 5.30 -29.24
N LEU A 4 5.79 4.75 -30.09
CA LEU A 4 6.50 3.50 -29.80
C LEU A 4 7.47 3.64 -28.61
N LYS A 5 8.19 4.76 -28.52
CA LYS A 5 9.07 5.05 -27.38
C LYS A 5 8.28 5.13 -26.07
N TRP A 6 7.11 5.79 -26.10
CA TRP A 6 6.23 5.88 -24.93
C TRP A 6 5.69 4.50 -24.53
N LEU A 7 5.26 3.67 -25.48
CA LEU A 7 4.84 2.29 -25.21
C LEU A 7 5.98 1.44 -24.63
N ALA A 8 7.21 1.61 -25.12
CA ALA A 8 8.38 0.93 -24.59
C ALA A 8 8.67 1.33 -23.13
N LEU A 9 8.57 2.63 -22.81
CA LEU A 9 8.72 3.11 -21.43
C LEU A 9 7.61 2.58 -20.51
N LEU A 10 6.38 2.50 -21.01
CA LEU A 10 5.25 1.93 -20.26
C LEU A 10 5.50 0.46 -19.93
N ALA A 11 5.99 -0.32 -20.90
CA ALA A 11 6.35 -1.72 -20.69
C ALA A 11 7.51 -1.87 -19.71
N LEU A 12 8.57 -1.06 -19.86
CA LEU A 12 9.72 -1.05 -18.94
C LEU A 12 9.29 -0.71 -17.51
N HIS A 13 8.43 0.30 -17.34
CA HIS A 13 7.85 0.66 -16.05
C HIS A 13 7.11 -0.53 -15.43
N GLY A 14 6.30 -1.23 -16.23
CA GLY A 14 5.57 -2.41 -15.79
C GLY A 14 6.47 -3.54 -15.30
N VAL A 15 7.56 -3.82 -16.00
CA VAL A 15 8.56 -4.83 -15.59
C VAL A 15 9.27 -4.40 -14.30
N ASN A 16 9.79 -3.17 -14.25
CA ASN A 16 10.59 -2.69 -13.12
C ASN A 16 9.80 -2.61 -11.81
N ASN A 17 8.49 -2.34 -11.89
CA ASN A 17 7.65 -2.15 -10.72
C ASN A 17 6.76 -3.36 -10.42
N ASN A 18 7.00 -4.52 -11.03
CA ASN A 18 6.21 -5.74 -10.85
C ASN A 18 4.69 -5.52 -11.10
N ALA A 19 4.37 -4.79 -12.18
CA ALA A 19 2.98 -4.58 -12.57
C ALA A 19 2.33 -5.92 -12.97
N LYS A 20 1.14 -6.16 -12.42
CA LYS A 20 0.26 -7.26 -12.83
C LYS A 20 -0.37 -6.97 -14.20
N LYS A 21 -0.80 -5.73 -14.41
CA LYS A 21 -1.46 -5.27 -15.63
C LYS A 21 -1.31 -3.77 -15.78
N ILE A 22 -1.17 -3.29 -17.01
CA ILE A 22 -1.38 -1.88 -17.37
C ILE A 22 -2.55 -1.81 -18.34
N SER A 23 -3.51 -0.91 -18.10
CA SER A 23 -4.69 -0.73 -18.94
C SER A 23 -4.70 0.68 -19.51
N ILE A 24 -4.87 0.79 -20.84
CA ILE A 24 -5.10 2.04 -21.55
C ILE A 24 -6.57 2.03 -21.97
N LYS A 25 -7.33 3.07 -21.62
CA LYS A 25 -8.75 3.21 -21.98
C LYS A 25 -8.99 4.55 -22.63
N GLN A 26 -9.81 4.57 -23.67
CA GLN A 26 -10.36 5.78 -24.27
C GLN A 26 -11.85 5.85 -23.95
N SER A 27 -12.33 6.97 -23.41
CA SER A 27 -13.76 7.21 -23.22
C SER A 27 -14.44 7.57 -24.55
N GLU A 28 -15.77 7.54 -24.58
CA GLU A 28 -16.57 7.99 -25.72
C GLU A 28 -16.32 9.47 -26.06
N GLU A 29 -15.93 10.27 -25.06
CA GLU A 29 -15.53 11.68 -25.20
C GLU A 29 -14.06 11.84 -25.66
N GLY A 30 -13.34 10.75 -25.90
CA GLY A 30 -11.95 10.76 -26.37
C GLY A 30 -10.89 10.90 -25.28
N ILE A 31 -11.26 10.86 -23.99
CA ILE A 31 -10.31 11.00 -22.87
C ILE A 31 -9.52 9.70 -22.71
N ILE A 32 -8.20 9.78 -22.78
CA ILE A 32 -7.28 8.66 -22.54
C ILE A 32 -6.94 8.57 -21.06
N SER A 33 -7.09 7.39 -20.47
CA SER A 33 -6.63 7.07 -19.12
C SER A 33 -5.74 5.83 -19.11
N VAL A 34 -4.64 5.91 -18.36
CA VAL A 34 -3.66 4.83 -18.22
C VAL A 34 -3.57 4.46 -16.74
N LYS A 35 -3.82 3.20 -16.40
CA LYS A 35 -3.78 2.70 -15.01
C LYS A 35 -2.96 1.43 -14.91
N ALA A 36 -2.08 1.37 -13.93
CA ALA A 36 -1.31 0.18 -13.56
C ALA A 36 -1.91 -0.48 -12.32
N GLU A 37 -2.04 -1.81 -12.35
CA GLU A 37 -2.31 -2.66 -11.20
C GLU A 37 -1.01 -3.42 -10.88
N TYR A 38 -0.55 -3.36 -9.65
CA TYR A 38 0.68 -4.03 -9.20
C TYR A 38 0.36 -5.34 -8.48
N ARG A 39 1.28 -6.30 -8.55
CA ARG A 39 1.11 -7.57 -7.82
C ARG A 39 1.34 -7.36 -6.33
N ASP A 40 0.68 -8.19 -5.53
CA ASP A 40 1.03 -8.35 -4.12
C ASP A 40 2.50 -8.75 -4.02
N SER A 41 3.24 -8.06 -3.16
CA SER A 41 4.64 -8.32 -2.91
C SER A 41 4.82 -8.66 -1.44
N GLN A 42 5.52 -9.76 -1.18
CA GLN A 42 5.84 -10.15 0.19
C GLN A 42 7.02 -9.31 0.66
N LEU A 43 6.83 -8.60 1.77
CA LEU A 43 7.93 -7.92 2.45
C LEU A 43 8.71 -8.94 3.30
N PRO A 44 10.03 -8.73 3.49
CA PRO A 44 10.81 -9.53 4.41
C PRO A 44 10.14 -9.59 5.78
N SER A 45 9.97 -10.80 6.31
CA SER A 45 9.39 -10.94 7.64
C SER A 45 10.38 -10.43 8.69
N PRO A 46 9.91 -9.71 9.72
CA PRO A 46 10.75 -9.32 10.84
C PRO A 46 11.26 -10.55 11.58
N ASN A 47 12.33 -10.40 12.35
CA ASN A 47 12.78 -11.44 13.28
C ASN A 47 11.73 -11.66 14.39
N ALA A 48 11.86 -12.76 15.14
CA ALA A 48 10.87 -13.15 16.15
C ALA A 48 10.67 -12.09 17.25
N ASP A 49 11.75 -11.45 17.69
CA ASP A 49 11.72 -10.41 18.73
C ASP A 49 10.89 -9.19 18.30
N VAL A 50 11.05 -8.75 17.04
CA VAL A 50 10.27 -7.62 16.49
C VAL A 50 8.84 -8.07 16.18
N ALA A 51 8.65 -9.27 15.62
CA ALA A 51 7.34 -9.80 15.25
C ALA A 51 6.37 -9.85 16.45
N GLY A 52 6.86 -10.25 17.63
CA GLY A 52 6.06 -10.30 18.85
C GLY A 52 5.58 -8.94 19.36
N ASN A 53 6.30 -7.86 19.01
CA ASN A 53 6.06 -6.53 19.56
C ASN A 53 5.26 -5.60 18.63
N ILE A 54 5.21 -5.86 17.32
CA ILE A 54 4.53 -4.99 16.33
C ILE A 54 3.06 -4.73 16.72
N PHE A 55 2.31 -5.77 17.05
CA PHE A 55 0.88 -5.62 17.37
C PHE A 55 0.64 -4.84 18.66
N LYS A 56 1.53 -5.00 19.65
CA LYS A 56 1.46 -4.27 20.91
C LYS A 56 1.75 -2.79 20.67
N ALA A 57 2.82 -2.49 19.96
CA ALA A 57 3.20 -1.12 19.61
C ALA A 57 2.08 -0.38 18.86
N VAL A 58 1.47 -1.01 17.86
CA VAL A 58 0.36 -0.39 17.10
C VAL A 58 -0.87 -0.14 17.98
N LYS A 59 -1.20 -1.06 18.90
CA LYS A 59 -2.31 -0.83 19.85
C LYS A 59 -2.04 0.36 20.77
N GLU A 60 -0.82 0.44 21.31
CA GLU A 60 -0.40 1.51 22.21
C GLU A 60 -0.40 2.88 21.51
N ILE A 61 0.19 2.96 20.31
CA ILE A 61 0.24 4.21 19.52
C ILE A 61 -1.18 4.70 19.20
N LEU A 62 -2.05 3.81 18.74
CA LEU A 62 -3.40 4.17 18.29
C LEU A 62 -4.44 4.21 19.41
N HIS A 63 -4.06 3.87 20.64
CA HIS A 63 -4.96 3.76 21.79
C HIS A 63 -6.18 2.85 21.50
N ILE A 64 -5.96 1.73 20.79
CA ILE A 64 -7.02 0.76 20.48
C ILE A 64 -6.98 -0.37 21.52
N GLU A 65 -7.89 -0.30 22.48
CA GLU A 65 -8.04 -1.33 23.52
C GLU A 65 -8.84 -2.55 23.03
N GLU A 66 -9.74 -2.34 22.08
CA GLU A 66 -10.64 -3.37 21.56
C GLU A 66 -9.96 -4.39 20.63
N ALA A 67 -10.68 -5.47 20.32
CA ALA A 67 -10.25 -6.49 19.36
C ALA A 67 -10.27 -5.97 17.91
N LYS A 68 -10.94 -4.85 17.63
CA LYS A 68 -10.99 -4.23 16.30
C LYS A 68 -11.01 -2.71 16.45
N GLY A 69 -10.25 -2.01 15.63
CA GLY A 69 -10.26 -0.54 15.59
C GLY A 69 -9.64 -0.01 14.31
N GLU A 70 -9.92 1.26 14.02
CA GLU A 70 -9.37 2.01 12.89
C GLU A 70 -9.10 3.44 13.37
N SER A 71 -7.91 3.96 13.06
CA SER A 71 -7.48 5.30 13.49
C SER A 71 -6.52 5.89 12.47
N ILE A 72 -6.38 7.22 12.48
CA ILE A 72 -5.43 7.95 11.63
C ILE A 72 -4.13 8.14 12.41
N LEU A 73 -3.02 7.76 11.79
CA LEU A 73 -1.67 8.00 12.29
C LEU A 73 -0.98 9.05 11.41
N ALA A 74 -0.77 10.24 11.95
CA ALA A 74 0.08 11.25 11.32
C ALA A 74 1.55 10.86 11.52
N LEU A 75 2.26 10.62 10.41
CA LEU A 75 3.67 10.21 10.43
C LEU A 75 4.53 11.20 9.64
N GLY A 76 5.53 11.77 10.31
CA GLY A 76 6.57 12.56 9.67
C GLY A 76 7.52 11.69 8.84
N ILE A 77 7.73 12.05 7.57
CA ILE A 77 8.65 11.38 6.65
C ILE A 77 9.52 12.45 5.98
N LYS A 78 10.81 12.49 6.36
CA LYS A 78 11.75 13.54 5.93
C LYS A 78 11.18 14.93 6.17
N ASP A 79 11.04 15.74 5.12
CA ASP A 79 10.52 17.12 5.16
C ASP A 79 8.99 17.19 4.97
N SER A 80 8.28 16.05 5.13
CA SER A 80 6.84 15.94 4.88
C SER A 80 6.12 15.19 6.01
N SER A 81 4.78 15.27 6.04
CA SER A 81 3.92 14.50 6.94
C SER A 81 2.85 13.79 6.12
N LEU A 82 2.50 12.56 6.51
CA LEU A 82 1.49 11.75 5.87
C LEU A 82 0.49 11.21 6.88
N ASP A 83 -0.79 11.36 6.58
CA ASP A 83 -1.87 10.76 7.37
C ASP A 83 -2.14 9.34 6.86
N LEU A 84 -1.78 8.35 7.68
CA LEU A 84 -1.96 6.94 7.39
C LEU A 84 -3.22 6.43 8.07
N ASN A 85 -4.12 5.79 7.32
CA ASN A 85 -5.25 5.10 7.92
C ASN A 85 -4.80 3.69 8.34
N VAL A 86 -4.78 3.44 9.66
CA VAL A 86 -4.33 2.19 10.24
C VAL A 86 -5.51 1.46 10.86
N SER A 87 -5.72 0.21 10.46
CA SER A 87 -6.75 -0.66 11.03
C SER A 87 -6.15 -1.91 11.67
N LEU A 88 -6.73 -2.30 12.80
CA LEU A 88 -6.38 -3.48 13.56
C LEU A 88 -7.59 -4.41 13.66
N LYS A 89 -7.36 -5.70 13.43
CA LYS A 89 -8.35 -6.78 13.59
C LYS A 89 -7.72 -7.96 14.29
N ASP A 90 -8.26 -8.33 15.44
CA ASP A 90 -7.95 -9.55 16.17
C ASP A 90 -9.17 -10.48 16.12
N LYS A 91 -9.02 -11.62 15.43
CA LYS A 91 -10.08 -12.62 15.32
C LYS A 91 -9.55 -13.97 15.80
N LYS A 92 -9.92 -14.36 17.02
CA LYS A 92 -9.61 -15.68 17.61
C LYS A 92 -8.12 -16.04 17.51
N GLY A 93 -7.23 -15.08 17.79
CA GLY A 93 -5.77 -15.29 17.72
C GLY A 93 -5.15 -15.00 16.36
N ASN A 94 -5.94 -14.77 15.31
CA ASN A 94 -5.46 -14.26 14.04
C ASN A 94 -5.49 -12.72 14.05
N LYS A 95 -4.32 -12.12 14.26
CA LYS A 95 -4.14 -10.67 14.31
C LYS A 95 -3.70 -10.14 12.94
N LYS A 96 -4.37 -9.08 12.49
CA LYS A 96 -4.07 -8.38 11.25
C LYS A 96 -4.01 -6.88 11.49
N ILE A 97 -2.91 -6.27 11.03
CA ILE A 97 -2.79 -4.82 10.87
C ILE A 97 -2.90 -4.52 9.37
N THR A 98 -3.54 -3.42 9.01
CA THR A 98 -3.58 -2.92 7.63
C THR A 98 -3.35 -1.42 7.66
N ILE A 99 -2.33 -0.98 6.92
CA ILE A 99 -1.96 0.43 6.76
C ILE A 99 -2.36 0.83 5.34
N LYS A 100 -3.25 1.82 5.22
CA LYS A 100 -3.65 2.41 3.94
C LYS A 100 -2.97 3.77 3.81
N PHE A 101 -2.39 3.97 2.64
CA PHE A 101 -1.76 5.23 2.22
C PHE A 101 -2.81 6.04 1.43
N PRO A 102 -2.79 7.38 1.53
CA PRO A 102 -3.66 8.25 0.73
C PRO A 102 -3.28 8.27 -0.76
#